data_AF-A0A350U861-F1
#
_entry.id   AF-A0A350U861-F1
#
_cell.length_a   1.000
_cell.length_b   1.000
_cell.length_c   1.000
_cell.angle_alpha   90.00
_cell.angle_beta   90.00
_cell.angle_gamma   90.00
#
_symmetry.space_group_name_H-M   'P 1'
#
loop_
_entity.id
_entity.type
_entity.pdbx_description
1 polymer ?
#
loop_
_entity_poly.entity_id
_entity_poly.type
_entity_poly.pdbx_seq_one_letter_code
_entity_poly.pdbx_strand_id
1 'polypeptide(L)' 'METEKNSKVIYPITIGDLQNDAIKRIGRKLNNSELHTAKKCIEWGLSSIIDITLKSAIDEAVVRWRIKN' A
#
# COMPACT_ATOMS: atom_id res chain seq x y z
N MET A 1 -14.38 -2.18 23.56
CA MET A 1 -14.09 -2.17 22.11
C MET A 1 -12.91 -1.25 21.93
N GLU A 2 -11.75 -1.78 21.55
CA GLU A 2 -10.53 -0.97 21.38
C GLU A 2 -10.78 -0.04 20.18
N THR A 3 -10.94 1.25 20.45
CA THR A 3 -11.09 2.25 19.40
C THR A 3 -9.74 2.39 18.71
N GLU A 4 -9.62 1.78 17.53
CA GLU A 4 -8.49 2.03 16.64
C GLU A 4 -8.25 3.54 16.57
N LYS A 5 -7.03 3.98 16.87
CA LYS A 5 -6.70 5.41 16.80
C LYS A 5 -6.83 5.85 15.35
N ASN A 6 -7.49 6.98 15.11
CA ASN A 6 -7.64 7.58 13.77
C ASN A 6 -6.30 7.80 13.03
N SER A 7 -5.17 7.81 13.74
CA SER A 7 -3.83 7.98 13.18
C SER A 7 -3.12 6.67 12.81
N LYS A 8 -3.75 5.51 13.00
CA LYS A 8 -3.11 4.22 12.70
C LYS A 8 -3.01 4.01 11.20
N VAL A 9 -1.79 3.77 10.73
CA VAL A 9 -1.51 3.50 9.31
C VAL A 9 -1.92 2.07 8.99
N ILE A 10 -2.77 1.89 7.97
CA ILE A 10 -3.22 0.58 7.50
C ILE A 10 -2.21 -0.04 6.52
N TYR A 11 -1.57 0.77 5.67
CA TYR A 11 -0.61 0.28 4.68
C TYR A 11 0.50 1.30 4.34
N PRO A 12 1.70 1.17 4.95
CA PRO A 12 2.88 1.95 4.56
C PRO A 12 3.76 1.18 3.57
N ILE A 13 4.31 1.88 2.58
CA ILE A 13 5.47 1.43 1.80
C ILE A 13 6.63 2.37 2.10
N THR A 14 7.74 1.84 2.61
CA THR A 14 8.93 2.61 2.92
C THR A 14 9.95 2.56 1.77
N ILE A 15 10.92 3.49 1.78
CA ILE A 15 12.09 3.42 0.89
C ILE A 15 12.88 2.13 1.14
N GLY A 16 12.92 1.65 2.38
CA GLY A 16 13.57 0.39 2.73
C GLY A 16 12.93 -0.80 2.04
N ASP A 17 11.60 -0.87 2.03
CA ASP A 17 10.85 -1.93 1.33
C ASP A 17 11.15 -1.91 -0.17
N LEU A 18 11.11 -0.73 -0.78
CA LEU A 18 11.42 -0.54 -2.19
C LEU A 18 12.86 -0.96 -2.53
N GLN A 19 13.83 -0.58 -1.70
CA GLN A 19 15.23 -0.94 -1.90
C GLN A 19 15.48 -2.44 -1.69
N ASN A 20 14.80 -3.06 -0.71
CA ASN A 20 14.87 -4.49 -0.48
C ASN A 20 14.30 -5.27 -1.66
N ASP A 21 13.18 -4.81 -2.23
CA ASP A 21 12.59 -5.44 -3.42
C ASP A 21 13.49 -5.26 -4.65
N ALA A 22 14.13 -4.10 -4.80
CA ALA A 22 15.13 -3.88 -5.85
C ALA A 22 16.31 -4.84 -5.73
N ILE A 23 16.85 -5.05 -4.52
CA ILE A 23 17.92 -6.04 -4.30
C ILE A 23 17.47 -7.44 -4.72
N LYS A 24 16.24 -7.85 -4.35
CA LYS A 24 15.69 -9.16 -4.73
C LYS A 24 15.48 -9.31 -6.24
N ARG A 25 15.04 -8.25 -6.93
CA ARG A 25 14.69 -8.29 -8.35
C ARG A 25 15.87 -8.10 -9.30
N ILE A 26 16.78 -7.17 -8.98
CA ILE A 26 17.88 -6.76 -9.87
C ILE A 26 19.27 -6.91 -9.24
N GLY A 27 19.36 -7.48 -8.04
CA GLY A 27 20.63 -7.79 -7.37
C GLY A 27 21.35 -6.60 -6.72
N ARG A 28 20.77 -5.39 -6.76
CA ARG A 28 21.37 -4.18 -6.17
C ARG A 28 20.33 -3.17 -5.73
N LYS A 29 20.78 -2.18 -4.94
CA LYS A 29 20.00 -0.99 -4.62
C LYS A 29 19.80 -0.11 -5.84
N LEU A 30 18.67 0.57 -5.88
CA LEU A 30 18.41 1.67 -6.81
C LEU A 30 19.30 2.86 -6.44
N ASN A 31 19.91 3.48 -7.44
CA ASN A 31 20.57 4.78 -7.26
C ASN A 31 19.53 5.90 -7.08
N ASN A 32 19.99 7.13 -6.81
CA ASN A 32 19.08 8.25 -6.51
C ASN A 32 18.09 8.57 -7.64
N SER A 33 18.52 8.48 -8.90
CA SER A 33 17.66 8.75 -10.06
C SER A 33 16.62 7.64 -10.26
N GLU A 34 17.06 6.39 -10.17
CA GLU A 34 16.17 5.22 -10.25
C GLU A 34 15.16 5.20 -9.10
N LEU A 35 15.61 5.50 -7.88
CA LEU A 35 14.75 5.57 -6.69
C LEU A 35 13.71 6.67 -6.83
N HIS A 36 14.09 7.84 -7.33
CA HIS A 36 13.17 8.94 -7.59
C HIS A 36 12.09 8.56 -8.61
N THR A 37 12.48 7.94 -9.71
CA THR A 37 11.55 7.44 -10.73
C THR A 37 10.63 6.38 -10.16
N ALA A 38 11.16 5.39 -9.44
CA ALA A 38 10.38 4.33 -8.82
C ALA A 38 9.35 4.87 -7.81
N LYS A 39 9.75 5.84 -6.99
CA LYS A 39 8.84 6.53 -6.06
C LYS A 39 7.67 7.18 -6.78
N LYS A 40 7.94 7.97 -7.83
CA LYS A 40 6.88 8.62 -8.62
C LYS A 40 5.91 7.61 -9.23
N CYS A 41 6.44 6.52 -9.79
CA CYS A 41 5.60 5.46 -10.36
C CYS A 41 4.71 4.80 -9.30
N ILE A 42 5.25 4.54 -8.11
CA ILE A 42 4.49 3.97 -6.99
C ILE A 42 3.40 4.93 -6.53
N GLU A 43 3.72 6.21 -6.34
CA GLU A 43 2.75 7.24 -5.93
C GLU A 43 1.57 7.32 -6.91
N TRP A 44 1.85 7.32 -8.21
CA TRP A 44 0.81 7.35 -9.25
C TRP A 44 -0.03 6.07 -9.30
N GLY A 45 0.62 4.91 -9.23
CA GLY A 45 -0.06 3.61 -9.24
C GLY A 45 -0.95 3.42 -8.01
N LEU A 46 -0.43 3.77 -6.83
CA LEU A 46 -1.18 3.69 -5.57
C LEU A 46 -2.36 4.66 -5.55
N SER A 47 -2.19 5.89 -6.02
CA SER A 47 -3.29 6.87 -6.10
C SER A 47 -4.49 6.31 -6.89
N SER A 48 -4.22 5.59 -7.97
CA SER A 48 -5.27 4.99 -8.80
C SER A 48 -5.93 3.76 -8.15
N ILE A 49 -5.13 2.90 -7.51
CA ILE A 49 -5.62 1.62 -6.98
C ILE A 49 -6.24 1.75 -5.57
N ILE A 50 -5.82 2.74 -4.79
CA ILE A 50 -6.26 2.92 -3.40
C ILE A 50 -7.76 3.17 -3.33
N ASP A 51 -8.32 4.01 -4.21
CA ASP A 51 -9.76 4.29 -4.22
C ASP A 51 -10.57 3.01 -4.44
N ILE A 52 -10.20 2.22 -5.46
CA ILE A 52 -10.86 0.93 -5.77
C ILE A 52 -10.70 -0.05 -4.61
N THR A 53 -9.49 -0.12 -4.03
CA THR A 53 -9.16 -1.04 -2.94
C THR A 53 -9.95 -0.72 -1.67
N LEU A 54 -10.04 0.57 -1.31
CA LEU A 54 -10.82 1.03 -0.15
C LEU A 54 -12.30 0.70 -0.32
N LYS A 55 -12.89 1.02 -1.48
CA LYS A 55 -14.29 0.70 -1.78
C LYS A 55 -14.56 -0.79 -1.67
N SER A 56 -13.76 -1.61 -2.33
CA SER A 56 -13.90 -3.07 -2.32
C SER A 56 -13.75 -3.67 -0.93
N ALA A 57 -12.79 -3.17 -0.13
CA ALA A 57 -12.59 -3.63 1.25
C ALA A 57 -13.77 -3.30 2.16
N ILE A 58 -14.36 -2.11 2.00
CA ILE A 58 -15.57 -1.70 2.75
C ILE A 58 -16.76 -2.57 2.34
N ASP A 59 -16.99 -2.73 1.03
CA ASP A 59 -18.10 -3.53 0.51
C ASP A 59 -18.03 -4.97 1.02
N GLU A 60 -16.85 -5.61 0.94
CA GLU A 60 -16.64 -6.96 1.45
C GLU A 60 -16.89 -7.05 2.96
N ALA A 61 -16.38 -6.09 3.73
CA ALA A 61 -16.57 -6.07 5.19
C ALA A 61 -18.05 -5.97 5.57
N VAL A 62 -18.83 -5.14 4.86
CA VAL A 62 -20.26 -4.95 5.11
C VAL A 62 -21.10 -6.14 4.61
N VAL A 63 -20.79 -6.68 3.43
CA VAL A 63 -21.47 -7.85 2.87
C VAL A 63 -21.28 -9.06 3.77
N ARG A 64 -20.04 -9.34 4.21
CA ARG A 64 -19.78 -10.44 5.16
C ARG A 64 -20.49 -10.26 6.49
N TRP A 65 -20.63 -9.02 6.97
CA TRP A 65 -21.31 -8.74 8.24
C TRP A 65 -22.82 -9.02 8.15
N ARG A 66 -23.45 -8.72 7.00
CA ARG A 66 -24.87 -9.03 6.74
C ARG A 66 -25.21 -10.51 6.58
N ILE A 67 -24.23 -11.35 6.24
CA ILE A 67 -24.45 -12.81 6.12
C ILE A 67 -24.30 -13.50 7.50
N LYS A 68 -23.59 -12.88 8.44
CA LYS A 68 -23.30 -13.45 9.77
C LYS A 68 -24.24 -13.01 10.90
N ASN A 69 -25.10 -12.02 10.67
CA ASN A 69 -26.12 -11.52 11.60
C ASN A 69 -27.48 -11.52 10.93
#